data_AF-A0A970VLX5-F1
#
_entry.id   AF-A0A970VLX5-F1
#
_cell.length_a   1.000
_cell.length_b   1.000
_cell.length_c   1.000
_cell.angle_alpha   90.00
_cell.angle_beta   90.00
_cell.angle_gamma   90.00
#
_symmetry.space_group_name_H-M   'P 1'
#
loop_
_entity.id
_entity.type
_entity.pdbx_description
1 polymer ?
#
loop_
_entity_poly.entity_id
_entity_poly.type
_entity_poly.pdbx_seq_one_letter_code
_entity_poly.pdbx_strand_id
1 'polypeptide(L)'
;MTMIDTYCGLSCADCGFKESHGCGGCIATEGKPFHGGCEVAECAKKKGKRFCGECESFPCEILNRYSFDPVHGDDGARIENCKAQKAALVKQAREGLSPVSICGHHCDYCFLGQWCGGCRSDYNVCSFATITEGSICPNVKCAKEKKLEGCYECSEVKDCQIGYYGRADEYVCKATALFIGKYGEERYSKTLSRAVDAGERYAKDFDATGSVEKALELLEKYLDR
;
A
#
# COMPACT_ATOMS: atom_id res chain seq x y z
N MET A 1 -15.56 2.75 -9.09
CA MET A 1 -14.17 2.48 -9.50
C MET A 1 -13.53 3.80 -9.87
N THR A 2 -12.49 4.24 -9.16
CA THR A 2 -11.78 5.49 -9.50
C THR A 2 -11.14 5.30 -10.87
N MET A 3 -11.67 5.97 -11.89
CA MET A 3 -11.22 5.79 -13.26
C MET A 3 -9.96 6.62 -13.50
N ILE A 4 -8.87 5.95 -13.85
CA ILE A 4 -7.66 6.62 -14.33
C ILE A 4 -7.90 6.95 -15.81
N ASP A 5 -8.09 8.22 -16.13
CA ASP A 5 -8.35 8.69 -17.50
C ASP A 5 -7.14 9.44 -18.11
N THR A 6 -6.09 9.70 -17.32
CA THR A 6 -4.79 10.23 -17.77
C THR A 6 -3.61 9.57 -17.06
N TYR A 7 -2.44 9.63 -17.69
CA TYR A 7 -1.20 9.12 -17.09
C TYR A 7 -0.59 10.06 -16.04
N CYS A 8 -0.81 11.37 -16.12
CA CYS A 8 -0.14 12.36 -15.29
C CYS A 8 -0.90 12.75 -14.01
N GLY A 9 -2.14 12.29 -13.85
CA GLY A 9 -3.01 12.62 -12.71
C GLY A 9 -3.96 13.79 -12.96
N LEU A 10 -3.88 14.50 -14.09
CA LEU A 10 -4.96 15.41 -14.49
C LEU A 10 -6.21 14.61 -14.93
N SER A 11 -7.29 15.30 -15.26
CA SER A 11 -8.48 14.66 -15.84
C SER A 11 -8.73 15.15 -17.26
N CYS A 12 -9.07 14.22 -18.15
CA CYS A 12 -9.59 14.56 -19.46
C CYS A 12 -11.06 14.99 -19.42
N ALA A 13 -11.78 14.73 -18.33
CA ALA A 13 -13.14 15.26 -18.12
C ALA A 13 -13.13 16.78 -17.99
N ASP A 14 -12.12 17.34 -17.33
CA ASP A 14 -12.00 18.78 -17.07
C ASP A 14 -11.09 19.51 -18.09
N CYS A 15 -10.72 18.85 -19.19
CA CYS A 15 -9.77 19.36 -20.16
C CYS A 15 -10.47 20.07 -21.34
N GLY A 16 -10.41 21.41 -21.37
CA GLY A 16 -11.00 22.22 -22.45
C GLY A 16 -10.43 21.96 -23.86
N PHE A 17 -9.23 21.35 -23.96
CA PHE A 17 -8.65 20.94 -25.24
C PHE A 17 -9.35 19.72 -25.86
N LYS A 18 -10.09 18.95 -25.05
CA LYS A 18 -10.87 17.80 -25.55
C LYS A 18 -11.91 18.25 -26.56
N GLU A 19 -12.70 19.25 -26.21
CA GLU A 19 -13.75 19.79 -27.08
C GLU A 19 -13.16 20.71 -28.15
N SER A 20 -12.32 21.68 -27.76
CA SER A 20 -11.83 22.71 -28.69
C SER A 20 -10.95 22.18 -29.83
N HIS A 21 -10.26 21.05 -29.63
CA HIS A 21 -9.35 20.46 -30.63
C HIS A 21 -9.78 19.04 -31.05
N GLY A 22 -10.98 18.60 -30.68
CA GLY A 22 -11.46 17.25 -30.99
C GLY A 22 -10.54 16.13 -30.46
N CYS A 23 -9.87 16.34 -29.33
CA CYS A 23 -8.91 15.39 -28.78
C CYS A 23 -9.64 14.17 -28.20
N GLY A 24 -9.18 12.96 -28.54
CA GLY A 24 -9.78 11.70 -28.07
C GLY A 24 -9.59 11.41 -26.57
N GLY A 25 -8.70 12.14 -25.88
CA GLY A 25 -8.37 11.95 -24.48
C GLY A 25 -7.11 11.11 -24.24
N CYS A 26 -6.46 11.30 -23.09
CA CYS A 26 -5.10 10.80 -22.81
C CYS A 26 -4.97 9.28 -22.95
N ILE A 27 -5.76 8.50 -22.21
CA ILE A 27 -5.70 7.03 -22.26
C ILE A 27 -6.22 6.49 -23.61
N ALA A 28 -7.31 7.06 -24.14
CA ALA A 28 -7.91 6.62 -25.41
C ALA A 28 -6.98 6.81 -26.62
N THR A 29 -6.16 7.86 -26.59
CA THR A 29 -5.13 8.15 -27.61
C THR A 29 -3.78 7.49 -27.32
N GLU A 30 -3.69 6.67 -26.28
CA GLU A 30 -2.45 6.05 -25.81
C GLU A 30 -1.32 7.05 -25.52
N GLY A 31 -1.66 8.25 -25.03
CA GLY A 31 -0.69 9.30 -24.74
C GLY A 31 -0.34 10.18 -25.92
N LYS A 32 -1.20 10.25 -26.94
CA LYS A 32 -1.04 11.12 -28.12
C LYS A 32 -2.17 12.15 -28.18
N PRO A 33 -2.19 13.15 -27.27
CA PRO A 33 -3.15 14.25 -27.32
C PRO A 33 -3.02 15.08 -28.61
N PHE A 34 -3.83 16.13 -28.75
CA PHE A 34 -3.90 17.00 -29.93
C PHE A 34 -2.54 17.56 -30.41
N HIS A 35 -1.54 17.67 -29.52
CA HIS A 35 -0.20 18.19 -29.83
C HIS A 35 0.85 17.09 -30.08
N GLY A 36 0.45 15.84 -30.29
CA GLY A 36 1.35 14.71 -30.51
C GLY A 36 1.72 13.94 -29.23
N GLY A 37 2.82 13.18 -29.27
CA GLY A 37 3.22 12.27 -28.19
C GLY A 37 3.54 12.98 -26.86
N CYS A 38 3.12 12.37 -25.75
CA CYS A 38 3.37 12.85 -24.39
C CYS A 38 4.44 11.99 -23.71
N GLU A 39 5.56 12.62 -23.32
CA GLU A 39 6.68 11.95 -22.64
C GLU A 39 6.26 11.27 -21.32
N VAL A 40 5.35 11.89 -20.56
CA VAL A 40 4.81 11.30 -19.32
C VAL A 40 4.10 9.98 -19.61
N ALA A 41 3.28 9.96 -20.67
CA ALA A 41 2.56 8.76 -21.08
C ALA A 41 3.52 7.67 -21.58
N GLU A 42 4.48 8.03 -22.42
CA GLU A 42 5.52 7.11 -22.91
C GLU A 42 6.31 6.50 -21.75
N CYS A 43 6.69 7.31 -20.76
CA CYS A 43 7.38 6.85 -19.55
C CYS A 43 6.52 5.85 -18.76
N ALA A 44 5.26 6.18 -18.48
CA ALA A 44 4.34 5.31 -17.73
C ALA A 44 4.13 3.97 -18.46
N LYS A 45 3.88 4.00 -19.78
CA LYS A 45 3.73 2.80 -20.61
C LYS A 45 4.98 1.94 -20.60
N LYS A 46 6.17 2.54 -20.79
CA LYS A 46 7.46 1.83 -20.77
C LYS A 46 7.70 1.14 -19.43
N LYS A 47 7.24 1.73 -18.32
CA LYS A 47 7.35 1.17 -16.96
C LYS A 47 6.19 0.25 -16.58
N GLY A 48 5.22 0.02 -17.46
CA GLY A 48 4.03 -0.80 -17.17
C GLY A 48 3.14 -0.20 -16.05
N LYS A 49 3.14 1.13 -15.87
CA LYS A 49 2.34 1.82 -14.86
C LYS A 49 1.05 2.36 -15.47
N ARG A 50 -0.04 2.31 -14.71
CA ARG A 50 -1.33 2.87 -15.17
C ARG A 50 -1.31 4.39 -15.21
N PHE A 51 -0.61 5.00 -14.25
CA PHE A 51 -0.39 6.44 -14.14
C PHE A 51 0.82 6.71 -13.23
N CYS A 52 1.28 7.96 -13.19
CA CYS A 52 2.49 8.34 -12.47
C CYS A 52 2.43 8.06 -10.96
N GLY A 53 1.26 8.09 -10.33
CA GLY A 53 1.09 7.78 -8.91
C GLY A 53 1.45 6.34 -8.52
N GLU A 54 1.75 5.47 -9.49
CA GLU A 54 2.24 4.10 -9.26
C GLU A 54 3.75 3.94 -9.47
N CYS A 55 4.45 5.03 -9.79
CA CYS A 55 5.90 5.01 -9.95
C CYS A 55 6.58 4.89 -8.58
N GLU A 56 7.60 4.04 -8.51
CA GLU A 56 8.43 3.82 -7.32
C GLU A 56 9.20 5.08 -6.91
N SER A 57 9.54 5.91 -7.88
CA SER A 57 10.23 7.19 -7.67
C SER A 57 9.26 8.37 -7.62
N PHE A 58 7.99 8.15 -7.29
CA PHE A 58 6.99 9.21 -7.26
C PHE A 58 7.23 10.22 -6.11
N PRO A 59 7.14 11.55 -6.35
CA PRO A 59 7.03 12.17 -7.67
C PRO A 59 8.39 12.15 -8.39
N CYS A 60 8.42 11.63 -9.63
CA CYS A 60 9.67 11.50 -10.36
C CYS A 60 10.05 12.83 -11.05
N GLU A 61 11.30 12.94 -11.51
CA GLU A 61 11.82 14.14 -12.16
C GLU A 61 10.97 14.59 -13.36
N ILE A 62 10.53 13.65 -14.20
CA ILE A 62 9.67 13.94 -15.36
C ILE A 62 8.36 14.59 -14.90
N LEU A 63 7.68 14.01 -13.91
CA LEU A 63 6.40 14.56 -13.44
C LEU A 63 6.61 15.92 -12.77
N ASN A 64 7.66 16.10 -11.97
CA ASN A 64 7.99 17.39 -11.36
C ASN A 64 8.22 18.45 -12.43
N ARG A 65 9.03 18.16 -13.45
CA ARG A 65 9.32 19.11 -14.54
C ARG A 65 8.04 19.55 -15.26
N TYR A 66 7.12 18.62 -15.54
CA TYR A 66 5.83 18.97 -16.15
C TYR A 66 4.94 19.79 -15.22
N SER A 67 4.93 19.46 -13.92
CA SER A 67 4.06 20.12 -12.94
C SER A 67 4.50 21.56 -12.66
N PHE A 68 5.80 21.84 -12.73
CA PHE A 68 6.40 23.15 -12.44
C PHE A 68 7.03 23.82 -13.66
N ASP A 69 6.62 23.43 -14.88
CA ASP A 69 7.06 24.10 -16.10
C ASP A 69 6.61 25.59 -16.06
N PRO A 70 7.49 26.56 -16.38
CA PRO A 70 7.14 27.99 -16.27
C PRO A 70 5.99 28.45 -17.17
N VAL A 71 5.67 27.71 -18.23
CA VAL A 71 4.66 28.08 -19.25
C VAL A 71 3.44 27.17 -19.19
N HIS A 72 3.66 25.87 -18.99
CA HIS A 72 2.64 24.81 -19.07
C HIS A 72 2.49 24.01 -17.76
N GLY A 73 3.13 24.47 -16.69
CA GLY A 73 3.00 23.93 -15.35
C GLY A 73 1.62 24.15 -14.76
N ASP A 74 1.33 23.40 -13.70
CA ASP A 74 0.06 23.43 -12.97
C ASP A 74 0.28 23.60 -11.46
N ASP A 75 1.44 24.14 -11.08
CA ASP A 75 1.86 24.37 -9.69
C ASP A 75 1.73 23.13 -8.80
N GLY A 76 2.00 21.95 -9.37
CA GLY A 76 1.96 20.68 -8.63
C GLY A 76 0.61 19.94 -8.66
N ALA A 77 -0.41 20.45 -9.35
CA ALA A 77 -1.72 19.81 -9.40
C ALA A 77 -1.67 18.34 -9.90
N ARG A 78 -0.81 18.02 -10.88
CA ARG A 78 -0.56 16.63 -11.32
C ARG A 78 -0.14 15.72 -10.17
N ILE A 79 0.76 16.19 -9.31
CA ILE A 79 1.30 15.44 -8.17
C ILE A 79 0.21 15.22 -7.13
N GLU A 80 -0.51 16.27 -6.75
CA GLU A 80 -1.58 16.16 -5.75
C GLU A 80 -2.72 15.28 -6.23
N ASN A 81 -3.12 15.40 -7.49
CA ASN A 81 -4.13 14.53 -8.05
C ASN A 81 -3.66 13.07 -8.13
N CYS A 82 -2.39 12.82 -8.46
CA CYS A 82 -1.83 11.47 -8.41
C CYS A 82 -1.92 10.87 -7.00
N LYS A 83 -1.60 11.64 -5.95
CA LYS A 83 -1.73 11.20 -4.55
C LYS A 83 -3.19 10.87 -4.21
N ALA A 84 -4.12 11.74 -4.57
CA ALA A 84 -5.55 11.55 -4.30
C ALA A 84 -6.10 10.32 -5.02
N GLN A 85 -5.79 10.14 -6.30
CA GLN A 85 -6.19 8.97 -7.08
C GLN A 85 -5.59 7.69 -6.49
N LYS A 86 -4.31 7.70 -6.12
CA LYS A 86 -3.64 6.57 -5.47
C LYS A 86 -4.32 6.18 -4.16
N ALA A 87 -4.60 7.15 -3.29
CA ALA A 87 -5.29 6.91 -2.03
C ALA A 87 -6.72 6.35 -2.24
N ALA A 88 -7.44 6.86 -3.24
CA ALA A 88 -8.76 6.35 -3.59
C ALA A 88 -8.72 4.90 -4.11
N LEU A 89 -7.74 4.56 -4.96
CA LEU A 89 -7.53 3.19 -5.43
C LEU A 89 -7.18 2.24 -4.28
N VAL A 90 -6.32 2.68 -3.36
CA VAL A 90 -5.97 1.90 -2.16
C VAL A 90 -7.20 1.66 -1.29
N LYS A 91 -8.01 2.70 -1.05
CA LYS A 91 -9.27 2.56 -0.30
C LYS A 91 -10.20 1.56 -0.97
N GLN A 92 -10.39 1.69 -2.29
CA GLN A 92 -11.25 0.79 -3.06
C GLN A 92 -10.74 -0.65 -3.02
N ALA A 93 -9.43 -0.86 -3.17
CA ALA A 93 -8.82 -2.19 -3.15
C ALA A 93 -8.94 -2.90 -1.78
N ARG A 94 -9.27 -2.16 -0.72
CA ARG A 94 -9.48 -2.67 0.64
C ARG A 94 -10.96 -2.92 0.97
N GLU A 95 -11.89 -2.53 0.09
CA GLU A 95 -13.33 -2.73 0.33
C GLU A 95 -13.64 -4.23 0.52
N GLY A 96 -14.27 -4.56 1.65
CA GLY A 96 -14.64 -5.93 1.99
C GLY A 96 -13.48 -6.84 2.44
N LEU A 97 -12.26 -6.33 2.56
CA LEU A 97 -11.10 -7.10 3.02
C LEU A 97 -10.80 -6.86 4.51
N SER A 98 -10.36 -7.90 5.22
CA SER A 98 -9.84 -7.74 6.58
C SER A 98 -8.61 -6.80 6.57
N PRO A 99 -8.52 -5.82 7.49
CA PRO A 99 -7.34 -4.99 7.64
C PRO A 99 -6.17 -5.75 8.29
N VAL A 100 -6.42 -6.93 8.87
CA VAL A 100 -5.39 -7.79 9.43
C VAL A 100 -4.65 -8.51 8.29
N SER A 101 -3.37 -8.20 8.15
CA SER A 101 -2.46 -8.81 7.17
C SER A 101 -2.18 -10.27 7.51
N ILE A 102 -1.77 -11.03 6.49
CA ILE A 102 -1.41 -12.45 6.64
C ILE A 102 -0.31 -12.65 7.70
N CYS A 103 0.66 -11.74 7.83
CA CYS A 103 1.74 -11.83 8.82
C CYS A 103 1.37 -11.34 10.24
N GLY A 104 0.12 -10.94 10.49
CA GLY A 104 -0.32 -10.38 11.78
C GLY A 104 -0.31 -8.85 11.86
N HIS A 105 0.36 -8.16 10.95
CA HIS A 105 0.30 -6.69 10.88
C HIS A 105 -1.13 -6.17 10.65
N HIS A 106 -1.37 -4.91 11.01
CA HIS A 106 -2.64 -4.24 10.74
C HIS A 106 -2.46 -3.11 9.71
N CYS A 107 -3.10 -3.24 8.55
CA CYS A 107 -2.89 -2.36 7.39
C CYS A 107 -3.21 -0.89 7.69
N ASP A 108 -4.16 -0.60 8.59
CA ASP A 108 -4.52 0.78 8.95
C ASP A 108 -3.42 1.53 9.72
N TYR A 109 -2.48 0.80 10.32
CA TYR A 109 -1.36 1.39 11.05
C TYR A 109 -0.02 1.18 10.33
N CYS A 110 -0.05 0.66 9.10
CA CYS A 110 1.14 0.50 8.29
C CYS A 110 1.56 1.86 7.68
N PHE A 111 2.85 2.18 7.72
CA PHE A 111 3.40 3.38 7.09
C PHE A 111 3.16 3.42 5.56
N LEU A 112 2.92 2.27 4.92
CA LEU A 112 2.55 2.16 3.51
C LEU A 112 1.04 2.24 3.27
N GLY A 113 0.21 2.37 4.31
CA GLY A 113 -1.25 2.27 4.23
C GLY A 113 -1.91 3.29 3.30
N GLN A 114 -1.26 4.43 3.05
CA GLN A 114 -1.70 5.41 2.04
C GLN A 114 -1.49 4.93 0.59
N TRP A 115 -0.54 4.00 0.36
CA TRP A 115 -0.03 3.62 -0.96
C TRP A 115 -0.26 2.14 -1.29
N CYS A 116 -0.65 1.33 -0.31
CA CYS A 116 -0.78 -0.11 -0.40
C CYS A 116 -2.18 -0.57 0.02
N GLY A 117 -2.85 -1.35 -0.82
CA GLY A 117 -4.12 -2.00 -0.52
C GLY A 117 -4.00 -3.18 0.46
N GLY A 118 -2.79 -3.48 0.96
CA GLY A 118 -2.53 -4.62 1.84
C GLY A 118 -2.45 -5.95 1.08
N CYS A 119 -1.85 -6.96 1.71
CA CYS A 119 -1.52 -8.25 1.08
C CYS A 119 -2.73 -9.09 0.65
N ARG A 120 -3.93 -8.75 1.11
CA ARG A 120 -5.19 -9.39 0.73
C ARG A 120 -5.81 -8.78 -0.54
N SER A 121 -5.34 -7.60 -0.96
CA SER A 121 -5.84 -6.91 -2.14
C SER A 121 -5.08 -7.27 -3.41
N ASP A 122 -5.68 -6.98 -4.55
CA ASP A 122 -5.04 -6.95 -5.87
C ASP A 122 -4.15 -5.71 -6.08
N TYR A 123 -4.10 -4.80 -5.10
CA TYR A 123 -3.38 -3.53 -5.13
C TYR A 123 -2.31 -3.46 -4.04
N ASN A 124 -1.56 -4.55 -3.85
CA ASN A 124 -0.50 -4.59 -2.83
C ASN A 124 0.84 -4.08 -3.40
N VAL A 125 1.52 -3.24 -2.64
CA VAL A 125 2.89 -2.76 -2.92
C VAL A 125 3.79 -3.03 -1.70
N CYS A 126 3.56 -4.16 -1.03
CA CYS A 126 4.31 -4.53 0.17
C CYS A 126 5.81 -4.51 -0.11
N SER A 127 6.57 -3.78 0.72
CA SER A 127 8.03 -3.66 0.57
C SER A 127 8.73 -5.02 0.53
N PHE A 128 8.25 -5.98 1.32
CA PHE A 128 8.85 -7.32 1.35
C PHE A 128 8.57 -8.12 0.08
N ALA A 129 7.41 -7.94 -0.56
CA ALA A 129 7.12 -8.53 -1.86
C ALA A 129 8.07 -7.98 -2.94
N THR A 130 8.37 -6.67 -2.92
CA THR A 130 9.24 -6.05 -3.94
C THR A 130 10.69 -6.55 -3.93
N ILE A 131 11.18 -7.03 -2.78
CA ILE A 131 12.55 -7.55 -2.64
C ILE A 131 12.64 -9.08 -2.71
N THR A 132 11.50 -9.77 -2.85
CA THR A 132 11.45 -11.23 -2.92
C THR A 132 11.28 -11.68 -4.37
N GLU A 133 11.95 -12.76 -4.75
CA GLU A 133 11.79 -13.39 -6.05
C GLU A 133 10.30 -13.72 -6.34
N GLY A 134 9.85 -13.41 -7.56
CA GLY A 134 8.46 -13.58 -7.96
C GLY A 134 7.51 -12.50 -7.43
N SER A 135 8.03 -11.43 -6.82
CA SER A 135 7.24 -10.29 -6.32
C SER A 135 6.13 -10.70 -5.34
N ILE A 136 6.39 -11.73 -4.52
CA ILE A 136 5.45 -12.26 -3.55
C ILE A 136 6.11 -12.39 -2.17
N CYS A 137 5.43 -11.89 -1.13
CA CYS A 137 5.90 -12.01 0.24
C CYS A 137 5.95 -13.50 0.67
N PRO A 138 7.05 -13.98 1.28
CA PRO A 138 7.18 -15.36 1.79
C PRO A 138 6.05 -15.79 2.74
N ASN A 139 5.57 -14.92 3.64
CA ASN A 139 4.44 -15.24 4.51
C ASN A 139 3.15 -15.47 3.70
N VAL A 140 2.91 -14.64 2.67
CA VAL A 140 1.75 -14.77 1.78
C VAL A 140 1.85 -16.06 0.95
N LYS A 141 3.03 -16.33 0.37
CA LYS A 141 3.27 -17.55 -0.41
C LYS A 141 3.01 -18.80 0.43
N CYS A 142 3.63 -18.89 1.61
CA CYS A 142 3.48 -20.01 2.52
C CYS A 142 2.03 -20.18 3.01
N ALA A 143 1.36 -19.09 3.41
CA ALA A 143 -0.04 -19.15 3.84
C ALA A 143 -0.96 -19.68 2.73
N LYS A 144 -0.77 -19.22 1.48
CA LYS A 144 -1.51 -19.74 0.32
C LYS A 144 -1.28 -21.24 0.08
N GLU A 145 -0.01 -21.67 0.13
CA GLU A 145 0.34 -23.10 -0.02
C GLU A 145 -0.28 -23.97 1.09
N LYS A 146 -0.31 -23.45 2.33
CA LYS A 146 -0.94 -24.10 3.49
C LYS A 146 -2.46 -23.89 3.59
N LYS A 147 -3.07 -23.12 2.68
CA LYS A 147 -4.50 -22.74 2.70
C LYS A 147 -4.93 -22.09 4.03
N LEU A 148 -4.10 -21.19 4.53
CA LEU A 148 -4.36 -20.42 5.74
C LEU A 148 -4.79 -19.01 5.37
N GLU A 149 -5.80 -18.49 6.08
CA GLU A 149 -6.22 -17.10 5.94
C GLU A 149 -5.21 -16.15 6.58
N GLY A 150 -4.43 -16.61 7.55
CA GLY A 150 -3.30 -15.88 8.09
C GLY A 150 -2.31 -16.76 8.83
N CYS A 151 -1.09 -16.28 9.03
CA CYS A 151 -0.04 -17.02 9.72
C CYS A 151 -0.41 -17.36 11.18
N TYR A 152 -1.35 -16.62 11.79
CA TYR A 152 -1.89 -16.86 13.13
C TYR A 152 -2.73 -18.15 13.23
N GLU A 153 -3.14 -18.74 12.11
CA GLU A 153 -3.80 -20.05 12.08
C GLU A 153 -2.80 -21.23 12.04
N CYS A 154 -1.51 -20.94 11.83
CA CYS A 154 -0.49 -21.98 11.72
C CYS A 154 -0.09 -22.49 13.12
N SER A 155 -0.18 -23.81 13.33
CA SER A 155 0.25 -24.45 14.58
C SER A 155 1.75 -24.25 14.89
N GLU A 156 2.56 -23.98 13.87
CA GLU A 156 4.01 -23.79 13.97
C GLU A 156 4.42 -22.31 14.08
N VAL A 157 3.45 -21.38 14.20
CA VAL A 157 3.71 -19.92 14.15
C VAL A 157 4.74 -19.45 15.19
N LYS A 158 4.78 -20.11 16.35
CA LYS A 158 5.68 -19.78 17.46
C LYS A 158 7.16 -19.88 17.05
N ASP A 159 7.52 -20.96 16.38
CA ASP A 159 8.91 -21.27 16.02
C ASP A 159 9.25 -20.87 14.57
N CYS A 160 8.23 -20.45 13.80
CA CYS A 160 8.36 -20.12 12.38
C CYS A 160 9.40 -19.00 12.12
N GLN A 161 10.21 -19.18 11.08
CA GLN A 161 11.22 -18.21 10.63
C GLN A 161 10.93 -17.70 9.20
N ILE A 162 9.73 -17.96 8.67
CA ILE A 162 9.39 -17.60 7.30
C ILE A 162 9.12 -16.09 7.22
N GLY A 163 9.83 -15.45 6.28
CA GLY A 163 9.65 -14.05 5.94
C GLY A 163 9.92 -13.12 7.13
N TYR A 164 8.94 -12.29 7.47
CA TYR A 164 9.06 -11.33 8.58
C TYR A 164 9.44 -12.00 9.90
N TYR A 165 9.04 -13.26 10.10
CA TYR A 165 9.28 -13.98 11.36
C TYR A 165 10.71 -14.44 11.59
N GLY A 166 11.55 -14.41 10.55
CA GLY A 166 12.97 -14.73 10.62
C GLY A 166 13.88 -13.50 10.71
N ARG A 167 13.30 -12.28 10.77
CA ARG A 167 14.09 -11.05 10.86
C ARG A 167 14.49 -10.77 12.30
N ALA A 168 15.75 -10.39 12.50
CA ALA A 168 16.33 -10.19 13.83
C ALA A 168 15.80 -8.93 14.54
N ASP A 169 15.20 -7.99 13.81
CA ASP A 169 14.79 -6.66 14.25
C ASP A 169 13.27 -6.40 14.10
N GLU A 170 12.50 -7.42 13.71
CA GLU A 170 11.04 -7.31 13.53
C GLU A 170 10.32 -8.37 14.38
N TYR A 171 9.80 -7.95 15.54
CA TYR A 171 9.13 -8.82 16.50
C TYR A 171 7.61 -8.69 16.45
N VAL A 172 7.13 -7.50 16.10
CA VAL A 172 5.71 -7.12 16.08
C VAL A 172 4.85 -8.06 15.23
N CYS A 173 5.32 -8.49 14.06
CA CYS A 173 4.57 -9.39 13.17
C CYS A 173 4.22 -10.69 13.88
N LYS A 174 5.22 -11.37 14.44
CA LYS A 174 5.01 -12.65 15.13
C LYS A 174 4.22 -12.44 16.43
N ALA A 175 4.50 -11.38 17.17
CA ALA A 175 3.79 -11.07 18.41
C ALA A 175 2.29 -10.86 18.16
N THR A 176 1.94 -10.06 17.16
CA THR A 176 0.54 -9.82 16.79
C THR A 176 -0.11 -11.08 16.21
N ALA A 177 0.60 -11.90 15.45
CA ALA A 177 0.07 -13.19 15.00
C ALA A 177 -0.23 -14.16 16.17
N LEU A 178 0.66 -14.23 17.17
CA LEU A 178 0.40 -15.01 18.39
C LEU A 178 -0.80 -14.47 19.17
N PHE A 179 -0.94 -13.14 19.25
CA PHE A 179 -2.10 -12.50 19.86
C PHE A 179 -3.39 -12.85 19.12
N ILE A 180 -3.41 -12.75 17.79
CA ILE A 180 -4.60 -13.09 16.97
C ILE A 180 -4.95 -14.56 17.14
N GLY A 181 -3.97 -15.47 17.15
CA GLY A 181 -4.22 -16.90 17.36
C GLY A 181 -4.86 -17.20 18.73
N LYS A 182 -4.58 -16.37 19.75
CA LYS A 182 -5.13 -16.53 21.10
C LYS A 182 -6.49 -15.84 21.31
N TYR A 183 -6.70 -14.67 20.68
CA TYR A 183 -7.81 -13.78 21.00
C TYR A 183 -8.75 -13.45 19.82
N GLY A 184 -8.37 -13.79 18.59
CA GLY A 184 -9.09 -13.49 17.37
C GLY A 184 -8.80 -12.10 16.78
N GLU A 185 -9.07 -11.94 15.49
CA GLU A 185 -8.80 -10.70 14.73
C GLU A 185 -9.57 -9.49 15.27
N GLU A 186 -10.84 -9.65 15.60
CA GLU A 186 -11.68 -8.53 16.06
C GLU A 186 -11.13 -7.94 17.37
N ARG A 187 -10.74 -8.81 18.30
CA ARG A 187 -10.14 -8.39 19.58
C ARG A 187 -8.76 -7.78 19.37
N TYR A 188 -7.99 -8.31 18.42
CA TYR A 188 -6.72 -7.71 18.02
C TYR A 188 -6.89 -6.27 17.52
N SER A 189 -7.76 -6.03 16.53
CA SER A 189 -7.98 -4.69 15.98
C SER A 189 -8.41 -3.68 17.05
N LYS A 190 -9.33 -4.08 17.95
CA LYS A 190 -9.77 -3.23 19.07
C LYS A 190 -8.64 -2.93 20.06
N THR A 191 -7.85 -3.95 20.41
CA THR A 191 -6.73 -3.83 21.36
C THR A 191 -5.63 -2.95 20.79
N LEU A 192 -5.29 -3.12 19.51
CA LEU A 192 -4.29 -2.30 18.83
C LEU A 192 -4.75 -0.84 18.71
N SER A 193 -6.03 -0.59 18.42
CA SER A 193 -6.57 0.77 18.43
C SER A 193 -6.35 1.44 19.78
N ARG A 194 -6.67 0.76 20.89
CA ARG A 194 -6.45 1.30 22.24
C ARG A 194 -4.98 1.60 22.53
N ALA A 195 -4.06 0.74 22.08
CA ALA A 195 -2.63 0.96 22.22
C ALA A 195 -2.19 2.24 21.49
N VAL A 196 -2.63 2.40 20.24
CA VAL A 196 -2.32 3.58 19.42
C VAL A 196 -2.97 4.85 20.00
N ASP A 197 -4.21 4.76 20.46
CA ASP A 197 -4.93 5.86 21.11
C ASP A 197 -4.27 6.29 22.43
N ALA A 198 -3.61 5.35 23.12
CA ALA A 198 -2.80 5.62 24.31
C ALA A 198 -1.39 6.19 24.01
N GLY A 199 -1.01 6.29 22.73
CA GLY A 199 0.23 6.92 22.28
C GLY A 199 1.31 5.96 21.79
N GLU A 200 1.05 4.66 21.71
CA GLU A 200 2.00 3.70 21.13
C GLU A 200 2.18 3.93 19.63
N ARG A 201 3.43 4.09 19.19
CA ARG A 201 3.77 4.24 17.77
C ARG A 201 3.91 2.87 17.14
N TYR A 202 2.80 2.35 16.64
CA TYR A 202 2.83 1.11 15.86
C TYR A 202 3.54 1.33 14.51
N ALA A 203 4.42 0.44 14.05
CA ALA A 203 4.90 -0.78 14.71
C ALA A 203 6.16 -0.58 15.58
N LYS A 204 6.77 0.61 15.49
CA LYS A 204 8.08 0.95 16.05
C LYS A 204 8.23 0.63 17.53
N ASP A 205 7.25 0.99 18.36
CA ASP A 205 7.35 0.81 19.82
C ASP A 205 7.25 -0.68 20.21
N PHE A 206 6.57 -1.49 19.40
CA PHE A 206 6.50 -2.95 19.59
C PHE A 206 7.83 -3.61 19.24
N ASP A 207 8.46 -3.24 18.13
CA ASP A 207 9.78 -3.76 17.76
C ASP A 207 10.86 -3.29 18.74
N ALA A 208 10.73 -2.08 19.29
CA ALA A 208 11.65 -1.55 20.30
C ALA A 208 11.65 -2.34 21.62
N THR A 209 10.67 -3.22 21.86
CA THR A 209 10.66 -4.10 23.04
C THR A 209 11.79 -5.14 23.02
N GLY A 210 12.34 -5.46 21.85
CA GLY A 210 13.50 -6.34 21.70
C GLY A 210 13.18 -7.84 21.68
N SER A 211 11.92 -8.25 21.77
CA SER A 211 11.53 -9.66 21.57
C SER A 211 10.05 -9.82 21.22
N VAL A 212 9.70 -10.99 20.70
CA VAL A 212 8.31 -11.35 20.36
C VAL A 212 7.44 -11.41 21.62
N GLU A 213 7.98 -11.95 22.71
CA GLU A 213 7.30 -12.09 23.99
C GLU A 213 6.98 -10.71 24.58
N LYS A 214 7.95 -9.79 24.58
CA LYS A 214 7.74 -8.45 25.14
C LYS A 214 6.81 -7.59 24.27
N ALA A 215 6.85 -7.75 22.95
CA ALA A 215 5.90 -7.10 22.05
C ALA A 215 4.47 -7.64 22.27
N LEU A 216 4.32 -8.94 22.53
CA LEU A 216 3.04 -9.56 22.87
C LEU A 216 2.54 -9.04 24.22
N GLU A 217 3.38 -9.04 25.25
CA GLU A 217 3.06 -8.48 26.57
C GLU A 217 2.65 -7.00 26.49
N LEU A 218 3.33 -6.20 25.65
CA LEU A 218 2.96 -4.81 25.40
C LEU A 218 1.53 -4.71 24.85
N LEU A 219 1.18 -5.53 23.87
CA LEU A 219 -0.18 -5.52 23.32
C LEU A 219 -1.21 -5.96 24.35
N GLU A 220 -0.91 -7.00 25.13
CA GLU A 220 -1.80 -7.54 26.16
C GLU A 220 -2.12 -6.54 27.28
N LYS A 221 -1.28 -5.51 27.52
CA LYS A 221 -1.60 -4.40 28.45
C LYS A 221 -2.86 -3.63 28.06
N TYR A 222 -3.21 -3.63 26.77
CA TYR A 222 -4.35 -2.89 26.22
C TYR A 222 -5.60 -3.76 26.03
N LEU A 223 -5.56 -5.03 26.46
CA LEU A 223 -6.74 -5.89 26.49
C LEU A 223 -7.83 -5.27 27.37
N ASP A 224 -9.07 -5.32 26.90
CA ASP A 224 -10.20 -5.06 27.77
C ASP A 224 -10.30 -6.17 28.82
N ARG A 225 -10.56 -5.76 30.06
CA ARG A 225 -10.90 -6.68 31.15
C ARG A 225 -12.37 -7.05 31.08
#